data_AF-B0L803-F1
#
_entry.id   AF-B0L803-F1
#
_cell.length_a   1.000
_cell.length_b   1.000
_cell.length_c   1.000
_cell.angle_alpha   90.00
_cell.angle_beta   90.00
_cell.angle_gamma   90.00
#
_symmetry.space_group_name_H-M   'P 1'
#
loop_
_entity.id
_entity.type
_entity.pdbx_description
1 polymer ?
#
loop_
_entity_poly.entity_id
_entity_poly.type
_entity_poly.pdbx_seq_one_letter_code
_entity_poly.pdbx_strand_id
1 'polypeptide(L)'
;MTRLTYTLDEMEGPFEVSSDETVKFEEKDGIDYAAVTVQLPGGERVPFLFTIKQLVASGKPDSFSGEFLVPSYRGSSFLDPKGRGGSTGYDNAVALPAGGRGDEEELLKENNKNAASSKGTITLSVSKSKPETGEVIGVFQSLQPSDTDLGAKTPKDVKIEGIWYAQLEQ
;
A
#
# COMPACT_ATOMS: atom_id res chain seq x y z
N MET A 1 -11.99 11.77 -6.40
CA MET A 1 -11.74 10.63 -7.31
C MET A 1 -12.37 9.36 -6.75
N THR A 2 -11.85 8.77 -5.68
CA THR A 2 -12.34 7.47 -5.14
C THR A 2 -13.38 7.55 -4.00
N ARG A 3 -13.79 8.76 -3.57
CA ARG A 3 -14.79 8.98 -2.49
C ARG A 3 -14.31 8.40 -1.14
N LEU A 4 -15.23 8.03 -0.24
CA LEU A 4 -14.98 7.59 1.13
C LEU A 4 -14.66 6.07 1.19
N THR A 5 -13.55 5.67 0.58
CA THR A 5 -13.15 4.25 0.46
C THR A 5 -11.71 3.99 0.90
N TYR A 6 -11.13 4.91 1.68
CA TYR A 6 -9.69 4.98 1.94
C TYR A 6 -9.31 4.69 3.39
N THR A 7 -10.28 4.49 4.28
CA THR A 7 -10.01 4.15 5.68
C THR A 7 -9.69 2.67 5.79
N LEU A 8 -8.61 2.34 6.50
CA LEU A 8 -8.32 0.97 6.93
C LEU A 8 -9.04 0.72 8.25
N ASP A 9 -9.62 -0.46 8.41
CA ASP A 9 -10.51 -0.73 9.54
C ASP A 9 -10.48 -2.22 9.93
N GLU A 10 -10.95 -2.51 11.14
CA GLU A 10 -11.09 -3.87 11.69
C GLU A 10 -9.81 -4.70 11.55
N MET A 11 -8.65 -4.07 11.83
CA MET A 11 -7.36 -4.74 11.80
C MET A 11 -7.02 -5.34 13.15
N GLU A 12 -6.54 -6.58 13.13
CA GLU A 12 -6.17 -7.34 14.32
C GLU A 12 -4.67 -7.67 14.31
N GLY A 13 -4.10 -7.79 15.50
CA GLY A 13 -2.69 -8.12 15.65
C GLY A 13 -2.20 -8.08 17.08
N PRO A 14 -1.15 -8.84 17.43
CA PRO A 14 -0.54 -8.76 18.74
C PRO A 14 0.03 -7.35 18.97
N PHE A 15 -0.26 -6.82 20.15
CA PHE A 15 0.28 -5.56 20.65
C PHE A 15 0.98 -5.83 21.98
N GLU A 16 2.31 -5.86 21.95
CA GLU A 16 3.14 -6.16 23.11
C GLU A 16 3.65 -4.87 23.73
N VAL A 17 3.53 -4.75 25.05
CA VAL A 17 4.13 -3.66 25.83
C VAL A 17 5.27 -4.25 26.65
N SER A 18 6.48 -3.80 26.39
CA SER A 18 7.70 -4.24 27.07
C SER A 18 7.90 -3.51 28.40
N SER A 19 8.72 -4.08 29.28
CA SER A 19 9.04 -3.50 30.60
C SER A 19 9.83 -2.19 30.53
N ASP A 20 10.43 -1.87 29.38
CA ASP A 20 11.12 -0.62 29.09
C ASP A 20 10.20 0.45 28.46
N GLU A 21 8.88 0.24 28.54
CA GLU A 21 7.83 1.10 27.98
C GLU A 21 7.84 1.18 26.45
N THR A 22 8.58 0.31 25.77
CA THR A 22 8.46 0.16 24.32
C THR A 22 7.24 -0.69 23.96
N VAL A 23 6.67 -0.41 22.80
CA VAL A 23 5.56 -1.15 22.23
C VAL A 23 6.00 -1.84 20.95
N LYS A 24 5.40 -2.98 20.66
CA LYS A 24 5.54 -3.69 19.40
C LYS A 24 4.17 -4.13 18.91
N PHE A 25 3.79 -3.67 17.74
CA PHE A 25 2.57 -4.05 17.05
C PHE A 25 2.92 -4.84 15.79
N GLU A 26 2.26 -5.98 15.59
CA GLU A 26 2.33 -6.71 14.33
C GLU A 26 0.93 -6.87 13.74
N GLU A 27 0.71 -6.37 12.53
CA GLU A 27 -0.56 -6.58 11.81
C GLU A 27 -0.66 -8.05 11.34
N LYS A 28 -1.87 -8.62 11.40
CA LYS A 28 -2.15 -10.02 11.03
C LYS A 28 -3.29 -10.19 10.05
N ASP A 29 -4.40 -9.50 10.27
CA ASP A 29 -5.61 -9.60 9.45
C ASP A 29 -6.43 -8.31 9.53
N GLY A 30 -7.45 -8.21 8.67
CA GLY A 30 -8.41 -7.11 8.61
C GLY A 30 -8.47 -6.43 7.26
N ILE A 31 -9.11 -5.25 7.21
CA ILE A 31 -9.14 -4.41 6.01
C ILE A 31 -7.91 -3.50 6.02
N ASP A 32 -6.76 -4.14 5.79
CA ASP A 32 -5.40 -3.58 5.86
C ASP A 32 -4.91 -2.95 4.55
N TYR A 33 -5.78 -2.82 3.54
CA TYR A 33 -5.51 -2.08 2.31
C TYR A 33 -6.75 -1.40 1.72
N ALA A 34 -6.53 -0.29 1.03
CA ALA A 34 -7.55 0.47 0.33
C ALA A 34 -7.00 1.04 -0.98
N ALA A 35 -7.72 0.81 -2.08
CA ALA A 35 -7.38 1.36 -3.38
C ALA A 35 -7.77 2.85 -3.45
N VAL A 36 -6.79 3.73 -3.64
CA VAL A 36 -6.98 5.17 -3.66
C VAL A 36 -6.46 5.74 -4.97
N THR A 37 -7.12 6.80 -5.44
CA THR A 37 -6.57 7.61 -6.53
C THR A 37 -6.72 9.07 -6.17
N VAL A 38 -5.63 9.82 -6.31
CA VAL A 38 -5.60 11.27 -6.15
C VAL A 38 -5.27 11.94 -7.47
N GLN A 39 -5.52 13.24 -7.56
CA GLN A 39 -5.21 14.03 -8.74
C GLN A 39 -4.28 15.18 -8.35
N LEU A 40 -3.11 15.23 -8.96
CA LEU A 40 -2.14 16.30 -8.77
C LEU A 40 -2.61 17.57 -9.53
N PRO A 41 -2.11 18.75 -9.13
CA PRO A 41 -2.21 19.95 -9.96
C PRO A 41 -1.73 19.67 -11.39
N GLY A 42 -2.43 20.19 -12.40
CA GLY A 42 -2.17 19.85 -13.80
C GLY A 42 -2.92 18.61 -14.30
N GLY A 43 -3.62 17.90 -13.42
CA GLY A 43 -4.63 16.91 -13.78
C GLY A 43 -4.15 15.46 -13.84
N GLU A 44 -2.86 15.21 -13.57
CA GLU A 44 -2.30 13.86 -13.46
C GLU A 44 -2.99 13.07 -12.34
N ARG A 45 -3.45 11.85 -12.65
CA ARG A 45 -4.04 10.94 -11.65
C ARG A 45 -3.00 9.95 -11.18
N VAL A 46 -2.84 9.84 -9.86
CA VAL A 46 -1.89 8.94 -9.21
C VAL A 46 -2.69 7.92 -8.40
N PRO A 47 -2.88 6.70 -8.93
CA PRO A 47 -3.40 5.58 -8.16
C PRO A 47 -2.32 5.04 -7.21
N PHE A 48 -2.74 4.59 -6.04
CA PHE A 48 -1.89 3.89 -5.07
C PHE A 48 -2.75 3.04 -4.15
N LEU A 49 -2.13 2.03 -3.52
CA LEU A 49 -2.79 1.15 -2.57
C LEU A 49 -2.39 1.57 -1.16
N PHE A 50 -3.19 2.38 -0.47
CA PHE A 50 -2.91 2.69 0.94
C PHE A 50 -3.01 1.39 1.74
N THR A 51 -1.98 1.02 2.49
CA THR A 51 -1.95 -0.27 3.18
C THR A 51 -1.02 -0.23 4.38
N ILE A 52 -1.21 -1.17 5.30
CA ILE A 52 -0.24 -1.51 6.35
C ILE A 52 0.02 -3.03 6.41
N LYS A 53 -0.11 -3.72 5.28
CA LYS A 53 0.08 -5.17 5.16
C LYS A 53 1.40 -5.65 5.77
N GLN A 54 1.32 -6.65 6.64
CA GLN A 54 2.47 -7.25 7.31
C GLN A 54 3.29 -6.21 8.08
N LEU A 55 2.64 -5.17 8.62
CA LEU A 55 3.30 -4.16 9.43
C LEU A 55 3.93 -4.79 10.66
N VAL A 56 5.19 -4.46 10.90
CA VAL A 56 5.86 -4.68 12.19
C VAL A 56 6.35 -3.33 12.68
N ALA A 57 5.61 -2.74 13.61
CA ALA A 57 5.92 -1.43 14.18
C ALA A 57 6.46 -1.59 15.60
N SER A 58 7.56 -0.90 15.91
CA SER A 58 8.18 -0.94 17.23
C SER A 58 8.74 0.43 17.61
N GLY A 59 8.85 0.68 18.91
CA GLY A 59 9.40 1.92 19.44
C GLY A 59 8.66 2.35 20.69
N LYS A 60 8.72 3.64 20.99
CA LYS A 60 8.00 4.19 22.13
C LYS A 60 6.59 4.64 21.71
N PRO A 61 5.61 4.68 22.64
CA PRO A 61 4.25 5.13 22.32
C PRO A 61 4.16 6.52 21.69
N ASP A 62 5.08 7.44 22.01
CA ASP A 62 5.16 8.78 21.41
C ASP A 62 5.54 8.75 19.93
N SER A 63 6.31 7.75 19.51
CA SER A 63 6.73 7.52 18.13
C SER A 63 7.27 6.09 17.96
N PHE A 64 6.41 5.18 17.51
CA PHE A 64 6.80 3.84 17.09
C PHE A 64 6.67 3.73 15.57
N SER A 65 7.59 3.02 14.94
CA SER A 65 7.69 2.98 13.47
C SER A 65 7.91 1.56 12.97
N GLY A 66 7.51 1.32 11.73
CA GLY A 66 7.61 0.01 11.10
C GLY A 66 7.68 0.08 9.59
N GLU A 67 8.15 -1.01 9.00
CA GLU A 67 8.00 -1.28 7.58
C GLU A 67 6.76 -2.14 7.34
N PHE A 68 6.17 -1.98 6.16
CA PHE A 68 5.06 -2.80 5.69
C PHE A 68 5.19 -3.09 4.19
N LEU A 69 4.49 -4.11 3.74
CA LEU A 69 4.44 -4.51 2.34
C LEU A 69 3.49 -3.60 1.57
N VAL A 70 3.90 -3.17 0.39
CA VAL A 70 3.03 -2.48 -0.58
C VAL A 70 2.87 -3.39 -1.79
N PRO A 71 1.81 -4.22 -1.84
CA PRO A 71 1.52 -5.01 -3.03
C PRO A 71 1.34 -4.13 -4.26
N SER A 72 1.56 -4.70 -5.45
CA SER A 72 1.20 -4.00 -6.68
C SER A 72 -0.28 -3.62 -6.65
N TYR A 73 -0.59 -2.39 -7.05
CA TYR A 73 -1.97 -1.88 -7.12
C TYR A 73 -2.86 -2.73 -8.04
N ARG A 74 -2.25 -3.41 -9.01
CA ARG A 74 -2.91 -4.37 -9.91
C ARG A 74 -2.43 -5.78 -9.58
N GLY A 75 -3.36 -6.71 -9.45
CA GLY A 75 -3.05 -8.13 -9.30
C GLY A 75 -2.37 -8.69 -10.55
N SER A 76 -1.69 -9.83 -10.41
CA SER A 76 -0.95 -10.48 -11.50
C SER A 76 -1.81 -10.86 -12.71
N SER A 77 -3.10 -11.09 -12.49
CA SER A 77 -4.09 -11.43 -13.53
C SER A 77 -4.80 -10.22 -14.14
N PHE A 78 -4.42 -8.99 -13.77
CA PHE A 78 -4.98 -7.78 -14.39
C PHE A 78 -4.61 -7.74 -15.88
N LEU A 79 -5.59 -7.44 -16.72
CA LEU A 79 -5.42 -7.28 -18.15
C LEU A 79 -5.43 -5.81 -18.51
N ASP A 80 -4.38 -5.35 -19.19
CA ASP A 80 -4.38 -4.04 -19.78
C ASP A 80 -5.33 -3.97 -21.01
N PRO A 81 -5.58 -2.78 -21.58
CA PRO A 81 -6.50 -2.64 -22.72
C PRO A 81 -6.12 -3.42 -23.98
N LYS A 82 -4.88 -3.94 -24.06
CA LYS A 82 -4.40 -4.81 -25.15
C LYS A 82 -4.52 -6.29 -24.81
N GLY A 83 -5.11 -6.61 -23.66
CA GLY A 83 -5.24 -7.98 -23.16
C GLY A 83 -3.93 -8.54 -22.62
N ARG A 84 -2.93 -7.69 -22.31
CA ARG A 84 -1.66 -8.12 -21.74
C ARG A 84 -1.73 -8.17 -20.21
N GLY A 85 -1.15 -9.19 -19.61
CA GLY A 85 -1.14 -9.39 -18.16
C GLY A 85 0.09 -10.16 -17.71
N GLY A 86 0.26 -10.31 -16.39
CA GLY A 86 1.44 -10.98 -15.83
C GLY A 86 1.29 -12.50 -15.79
N SER A 87 0.17 -12.99 -15.26
CA SER A 87 -0.12 -14.43 -15.14
C SER A 87 -1.12 -14.96 -16.17
N THR A 88 -1.86 -14.06 -16.82
CA THR A 88 -2.85 -14.37 -17.87
C THR A 88 -2.86 -13.25 -18.90
N GLY A 89 -3.40 -13.53 -20.09
CA GLY A 89 -3.37 -12.61 -21.21
C GLY A 89 -2.19 -12.82 -22.14
N TYR A 90 -2.01 -11.88 -23.07
CA TYR A 90 -0.90 -11.86 -24.02
C TYR A 90 0.37 -11.32 -23.36
N ASP A 91 1.52 -11.76 -23.86
CA ASP A 91 2.86 -11.28 -23.47
C ASP A 91 3.39 -10.19 -24.41
N ASN A 92 2.67 -9.88 -25.49
CA ASN A 92 3.04 -8.85 -26.46
C ASN A 92 1.83 -8.06 -26.98
N ALA A 93 2.10 -7.01 -27.77
CA ALA A 93 1.05 -6.21 -28.38
C ALA A 93 0.55 -6.83 -29.70
N VAL A 94 -0.29 -7.87 -29.60
CA VAL A 94 -0.83 -8.66 -30.73
C VAL A 94 -1.51 -7.86 -31.86
N ALA A 95 -1.94 -6.62 -31.57
CA ALA A 95 -2.53 -5.72 -32.57
C ALA A 95 -1.51 -5.14 -33.56
N LEU A 96 -0.21 -5.32 -33.35
CA LEU A 96 0.87 -4.81 -34.19
C LEU A 96 1.76 -5.94 -34.74
N PRO A 97 1.23 -6.82 -35.62
CA PRO A 97 1.96 -8.01 -36.08
C PRO A 97 3.07 -7.71 -37.10
N ALA A 98 2.98 -6.60 -37.84
CA ALA A 98 3.91 -6.30 -38.92
C ALA A 98 5.31 -5.98 -38.39
N GLY A 99 6.33 -6.68 -38.91
CA GLY A 99 7.73 -6.43 -38.59
C GLY A 99 8.14 -6.69 -37.14
N GLY A 100 7.35 -7.47 -36.37
CA GLY A 100 7.63 -7.74 -34.96
C GLY A 100 7.45 -6.52 -34.05
N ARG A 101 6.73 -5.48 -34.50
CA ARG A 101 6.55 -4.23 -33.75
C ARG A 101 5.90 -4.46 -32.39
N GLY A 102 5.03 -5.45 -32.26
CA GLY A 102 4.43 -5.81 -30.96
C GLY A 102 5.43 -6.37 -29.94
N ASP A 103 6.60 -6.82 -30.38
CA ASP A 103 7.67 -7.43 -29.59
C ASP A 103 8.91 -6.51 -29.46
N GLU A 104 8.80 -5.25 -29.88
CA GLU A 104 9.92 -4.31 -29.90
C GLU A 104 10.42 -3.98 -28.48
N GLU A 105 11.73 -3.69 -28.36
CA GLU A 105 12.38 -3.43 -27.06
C GLU A 105 11.75 -2.25 -26.31
N GLU A 106 11.22 -1.27 -27.04
CA GLU A 106 10.55 -0.11 -26.45
C GLU A 106 9.27 -0.48 -25.69
N LEU A 107 8.62 -1.60 -26.05
CA LEU A 107 7.39 -2.08 -25.41
C LEU A 107 7.65 -3.09 -24.29
N LEU A 108 8.91 -3.44 -23.99
CA LEU A 108 9.24 -4.48 -23.01
C LEU A 108 8.61 -4.23 -21.65
N LYS A 109 8.56 -2.98 -21.20
CA LYS A 109 7.97 -2.61 -19.91
C LYS A 109 6.45 -2.81 -19.89
N GLU A 110 5.78 -2.51 -20.99
CA GLU A 110 4.35 -2.66 -21.13
C GLU A 110 3.93 -4.09 -21.48
N ASN A 111 4.80 -4.86 -22.12
CA ASN A 111 4.60 -6.25 -22.50
C ASN A 111 4.83 -7.19 -21.32
N ASN A 112 5.99 -7.10 -20.68
CA ASN A 112 6.35 -7.94 -19.55
C ASN A 112 5.87 -7.30 -18.24
N LYS A 113 4.63 -7.62 -17.86
CA LYS A 113 4.00 -7.10 -16.66
C LYS A 113 4.69 -7.60 -15.39
N ASN A 114 5.07 -6.69 -14.52
CA ASN A 114 5.67 -6.98 -13.23
C ASN A 114 4.72 -6.61 -12.08
N ALA A 115 4.21 -7.64 -11.38
CA ALA A 115 3.35 -7.49 -10.21
C ALA A 115 4.12 -7.55 -8.88
N ALA A 116 5.43 -7.28 -8.89
CA ALA A 116 6.25 -7.25 -7.68
C ALA A 116 5.72 -6.24 -6.66
N SER A 117 5.78 -6.63 -5.39
CA SER A 117 5.52 -5.75 -4.26
C SER A 117 6.71 -4.82 -4.01
N SER A 118 6.44 -3.77 -3.25
CA SER A 118 7.42 -2.82 -2.73
C SER A 118 7.30 -2.72 -1.21
N LYS A 119 8.03 -1.80 -0.61
CA LYS A 119 7.97 -1.53 0.84
C LYS A 119 7.53 -0.09 1.11
N GLY A 120 6.79 0.08 2.19
CA GLY A 120 6.45 1.39 2.77
C GLY A 120 6.92 1.48 4.21
N THR A 121 6.94 2.70 4.75
CA THR A 121 7.27 2.98 6.15
C THR A 121 6.15 3.79 6.79
N ILE A 122 5.84 3.49 8.04
CA ILE A 122 4.84 4.24 8.82
C ILE A 122 5.38 4.56 10.20
N THR A 123 5.09 5.76 10.67
CA THR A 123 5.29 6.19 12.05
C THR A 123 3.92 6.44 12.67
N LEU A 124 3.72 5.88 13.85
CA LEU A 124 2.52 5.95 14.66
C LEU A 124 2.87 6.64 15.99
N SER A 125 2.01 7.55 16.42
CA SER A 125 2.17 8.26 17.69
C SER A 125 0.87 8.21 18.47
N VAL A 126 0.92 7.67 19.68
CA VAL A 126 -0.20 7.67 20.64
C VAL A 126 -0.41 9.09 21.14
N SER A 127 -1.65 9.57 21.07
CA SER A 127 -2.04 10.89 21.55
C SER A 127 -2.82 10.83 22.87
N LYS A 128 -3.78 9.90 22.99
CA LYS A 128 -4.56 9.68 24.21
C LYS A 128 -4.91 8.21 24.34
N SER A 129 -5.11 7.76 25.57
CA SER A 129 -5.64 6.44 25.89
C SER A 129 -6.73 6.51 26.96
N LYS A 130 -7.60 5.51 26.97
CA LYS A 130 -8.61 5.29 27.99
C LYS A 130 -8.42 3.88 28.57
N PRO A 131 -7.66 3.74 29.68
CA PRO A 131 -7.31 2.45 30.23
C PRO A 131 -8.51 1.58 30.65
N GLU A 132 -9.63 2.20 31.04
CA GLU A 132 -10.86 1.49 31.44
C GLU A 132 -11.48 0.64 30.32
N THR A 133 -11.30 1.05 29.06
CA THR A 133 -11.86 0.41 27.86
C THR A 133 -10.79 -0.16 26.93
N GLY A 134 -9.50 0.05 27.24
CA GLY A 134 -8.38 -0.32 26.37
C GLY A 134 -8.25 0.54 25.11
N GLU A 135 -9.02 1.62 24.99
CA GLU A 135 -9.06 2.44 23.77
C GLU A 135 -7.83 3.36 23.68
N VAL A 136 -7.26 3.45 22.48
CA VAL A 136 -6.08 4.28 22.17
C VAL A 136 -6.34 5.04 20.88
N ILE A 137 -6.03 6.33 20.87
CA ILE A 137 -6.06 7.16 19.67
C ILE A 137 -4.69 7.79 19.42
N GLY A 138 -4.41 8.07 18.16
CA GLY A 138 -3.16 8.69 17.78
C GLY A 138 -3.17 9.34 16.40
N VAL A 139 -1.98 9.76 16.00
CA VAL A 139 -1.68 10.29 14.66
C VAL A 139 -0.69 9.37 13.97
N PHE A 140 -0.72 9.37 12.64
CA PHE A 140 0.23 8.62 11.84
C PHE A 140 0.74 9.41 10.65
N GLN A 141 1.94 9.06 10.22
CA GLN A 141 2.51 9.46 8.95
C GLN A 141 3.07 8.23 8.25
N SER A 142 2.57 7.93 7.06
CA SER A 142 3.04 6.85 6.21
C SER A 142 3.71 7.42 4.95
N LEU A 143 4.78 6.76 4.49
CA LEU A 143 5.43 7.01 3.21
C LEU A 143 5.48 5.71 2.43
N GLN A 144 4.85 5.69 1.27
CA GLN A 144 4.77 4.50 0.43
C GLN A 144 4.74 4.83 -1.07
N PRO A 145 5.19 3.91 -1.93
CA PRO A 145 5.12 4.10 -3.38
C PRO A 145 3.69 4.04 -3.93
N SER A 146 3.48 4.72 -5.06
CA SER A 146 2.27 4.66 -5.86
C SER A 146 2.23 3.42 -6.78
N ASP A 147 1.13 3.29 -7.54
CA ASP A 147 1.03 2.33 -8.65
C ASP A 147 2.17 2.49 -9.66
N THR A 148 2.63 1.36 -10.19
CA THR A 148 3.66 1.25 -11.23
C THR A 148 3.08 0.85 -12.58
N ASP A 149 1.76 0.68 -12.70
CA ASP A 149 1.11 0.15 -13.92
C ASP A 149 1.72 -1.21 -14.32
N LEU A 150 1.82 -2.10 -13.33
CA LEU A 150 2.50 -3.40 -13.45
C LEU A 150 3.95 -3.27 -13.96
N GLY A 151 4.72 -2.34 -13.38
CA GLY A 151 6.14 -2.13 -13.71
C GLY A 151 6.41 -1.23 -14.91
N ALA A 152 5.39 -0.74 -15.61
CA ALA A 152 5.57 0.14 -16.77
C ALA A 152 6.00 1.57 -16.39
N LYS A 153 5.60 2.05 -15.21
CA LYS A 153 5.84 3.40 -14.72
C LYS A 153 6.67 3.41 -13.45
N THR A 154 7.49 4.45 -13.29
CA THR A 154 8.18 4.73 -12.03
C THR A 154 7.15 5.16 -10.97
N PRO A 155 7.11 4.53 -9.79
CA PRO A 155 6.20 4.92 -8.72
C PRO A 155 6.58 6.31 -8.19
N LYS A 156 5.59 7.06 -7.73
CA LYS A 156 5.79 8.29 -6.95
C LYS A 156 5.75 7.96 -5.46
N ASP A 157 6.47 8.72 -4.66
CA ASP A 157 6.37 8.65 -3.21
C ASP A 157 5.09 9.37 -2.74
N VAL A 158 4.25 8.67 -1.99
CA VAL A 158 3.01 9.19 -1.45
C VAL A 158 3.13 9.26 0.06
N LYS A 159 3.06 10.49 0.60
CA LYS A 159 2.93 10.71 2.04
C LYS A 159 1.45 10.74 2.42
N ILE A 160 1.10 10.00 3.46
CA ILE A 160 -0.27 9.88 3.98
C ILE A 160 -0.21 10.23 5.47
N GLU A 161 -0.89 11.31 5.85
CA GLU A 161 -1.00 11.77 7.23
C GLU A 161 -2.45 11.61 7.69
N GLY A 162 -2.64 11.17 8.93
CA GLY A 162 -3.98 10.95 9.45
C GLY A 162 -4.01 10.65 10.94
N ILE A 163 -5.19 10.26 11.39
CA ILE A 163 -5.46 9.78 12.75
C ILE A 163 -5.71 8.28 12.73
N TRP A 164 -5.42 7.62 13.83
CA TRP A 164 -5.72 6.20 14.00
C TRP A 164 -6.36 5.96 15.36
N TYR A 165 -7.01 4.82 15.47
CA TYR A 165 -7.68 4.31 16.66
C TYR A 165 -7.38 2.82 16.80
N ALA A 166 -7.27 2.34 18.03
CA ALA A 166 -7.24 0.93 18.35
C ALA A 166 -7.92 0.67 19.69
N GLN A 167 -8.35 -0.57 19.90
CA GLN A 167 -8.78 -1.06 21.19
C GLN A 167 -7.89 -2.25 21.57
N LEU A 168 -7.32 -2.21 22.76
CA LEU A 168 -6.43 -3.26 23.27
C LEU A 168 -7.20 -4.15 24.25
N GLU A 169 -7.06 -5.46 24.07
CA GLU A 169 -7.59 -6.48 24.98
C GLU A 169 -6.45 -7.15 25.74
N GLN A 170 -6.72 -7.59 26.98
CA GLN A 170 -5.77 -8.29 27.86
C GLN A 170 -6.00 -9.80 27.85
#